data_AF-A0A1I1BD59-F1
#
_entry.id   AF-A0A1I1BD59-F1
#
_cell.length_a   1.000
_cell.length_b   1.000
_cell.length_c   1.000
_cell.angle_alpha   90.00
_cell.angle_beta   90.00
_cell.angle_gamma   90.00
#
_symmetry.space_group_name_H-M   'P 1'
#
loop_
_entity.id
_entity.type
_entity.pdbx_description
1 polymer ?
#
loop_
_entity_poly.entity_id
_entity_poly.type
_entity_poly.pdbx_seq_one_letter_code
_entity_poly.pdbx_strand_id
1 'polypeptide(L)'
;MAWDWIAPTGTAVVGLGGIFFTWWSGAQGRAHAERVVRLNQHVQDHARILKEKRDAYLAALENGELESHRRRYAQKGRQDKLDKLEETFPKGERVRMSIKARAGLEAFGSEEVRGLVERWREAGSAGDHAELEDIYARLREQMRAELGESFDGPSSRTRRQTADGRTGPLVAGANSDTAKHP
;
A
#
# COMPACT_ATOMS: atom_id res chain seq x y z
N MET A 1 -40.26 -44.45 56.24
CA MET A 1 -39.18 -44.92 55.36
C MET A 1 -39.46 -44.48 53.93
N ALA A 2 -39.23 -43.21 53.60
CA ALA A 2 -39.60 -42.61 52.31
C ALA A 2 -38.48 -41.70 51.74
N TRP A 3 -37.23 -41.92 52.13
CA TRP A 3 -36.09 -41.07 51.78
C TRP A 3 -34.94 -41.78 51.04
N ASP A 4 -34.99 -43.10 50.84
CA ASP A 4 -33.91 -43.86 50.18
C ASP A 4 -33.93 -43.83 48.64
N TRP A 5 -35.05 -43.41 48.03
CA TRP A 5 -35.20 -43.41 46.56
C TRP A 5 -34.73 -42.11 45.89
N ILE A 6 -34.44 -41.06 46.67
CA ILE A 6 -34.05 -39.72 46.17
C ILE A 6 -32.55 -39.69 45.82
N ALA A 7 -31.73 -40.52 46.48
CA ALA A 7 -30.29 -40.55 46.27
C ALA A 7 -29.85 -41.04 44.86
N PRO A 8 -30.44 -42.09 44.25
CA PRO A 8 -30.02 -42.58 42.94
C PRO A 8 -30.56 -41.74 41.77
N THR A 9 -31.75 -41.15 41.93
CA THR A 9 -32.38 -40.32 40.89
C THR A 9 -31.68 -38.98 40.73
N GLY A 10 -31.17 -38.39 41.83
CA GLY A 10 -30.39 -37.15 41.78
C GLY A 10 -29.06 -37.28 41.01
N THR A 11 -28.35 -38.40 41.15
CA THR A 11 -27.06 -38.63 40.50
C THR A 11 -27.20 -38.89 39.00
N ALA A 12 -28.25 -39.61 38.58
CA ALA A 12 -28.52 -39.87 37.16
C ALA A 12 -28.84 -38.59 36.36
N VAL A 13 -29.56 -37.64 36.97
CA VAL A 13 -29.91 -36.36 36.32
C VAL A 13 -28.70 -35.46 36.14
N VAL A 14 -27.77 -35.43 37.11
CA VAL A 14 -26.54 -34.63 37.03
C VAL A 14 -25.60 -35.16 35.93
N GLY A 15 -25.49 -36.49 35.77
CA GLY A 15 -24.68 -37.10 34.71
C GLY A 15 -25.18 -36.77 33.29
N LEU A 16 -26.50 -36.83 33.08
CA LEU A 16 -27.11 -36.45 31.80
C LEU A 16 -27.03 -34.95 31.53
N GLY A 17 -27.13 -34.11 32.58
CA GLY A 17 -26.95 -32.67 32.48
C GLY A 17 -25.55 -32.27 31.99
N GLY A 18 -24.51 -32.94 32.46
CA GLY A 18 -23.13 -32.68 32.02
C GLY A 18 -22.87 -32.97 30.54
N ILE A 19 -23.44 -34.07 30.02
CA ILE A 19 -23.33 -34.45 28.60
C ILE A 19 -24.11 -33.46 27.73
N PHE A 20 -25.31 -33.06 28.16
CA PHE A 20 -26.12 -32.07 27.44
C PHE A 20 -25.42 -30.70 27.40
N PHE A 21 -24.84 -30.25 28.50
CA PHE A 21 -24.11 -28.97 28.54
C PHE A 21 -22.85 -28.99 27.68
N THR A 22 -22.12 -30.11 27.65
CA THR A 22 -20.94 -30.30 26.78
C THR A 22 -21.32 -30.29 25.30
N TRP A 23 -22.44 -30.94 24.94
CA TRP A 23 -22.97 -30.90 23.57
C TRP A 23 -23.48 -29.51 23.17
N TRP A 24 -24.22 -28.84 24.07
CA TRP A 24 -24.75 -27.49 23.87
C TRP A 24 -23.65 -26.44 23.70
N SER A 25 -22.62 -26.48 24.55
CA SER A 25 -21.45 -25.59 24.46
C SER A 25 -20.65 -25.82 23.16
N GLY A 26 -20.53 -27.07 22.69
CA GLY A 26 -19.93 -27.38 21.39
C GLY A 26 -20.75 -26.88 20.19
N ALA A 27 -22.08 -26.97 20.24
CA ALA A 27 -22.98 -26.49 19.19
C ALA A 27 -22.99 -24.95 19.10
N GLN A 28 -22.98 -24.27 20.24
CA GLN A 28 -22.94 -22.81 20.31
C GLN A 28 -21.59 -22.25 19.79
N GLY A 29 -20.49 -22.99 19.99
CA GLY A 29 -19.18 -22.65 19.45
C GLY A 29 -19.11 -22.63 17.92
N ARG A 30 -19.75 -23.57 17.21
CA ARG A 30 -19.73 -23.62 15.73
C ARG A 30 -20.51 -22.48 15.09
N ALA A 31 -21.67 -22.13 15.64
CA ALA A 31 -22.49 -21.02 15.14
C ALA A 31 -21.84 -19.64 15.40
N HIS A 32 -20.93 -19.53 16.37
CA HIS A 32 -20.14 -18.32 16.60
C HIS A 32 -18.87 -18.31 15.74
N ALA A 33 -18.19 -19.45 15.58
CA ALA A 33 -17.05 -19.60 14.68
C ALA A 33 -17.41 -19.26 13.23
N GLU A 34 -18.55 -19.73 12.72
CA GLU A 34 -19.01 -19.39 11.36
C GLU A 34 -19.29 -17.90 11.19
N ARG A 35 -19.83 -17.24 12.22
CA ARG A 35 -20.08 -15.79 12.20
C ARG A 35 -18.78 -14.98 12.23
N VAL A 36 -17.83 -15.37 13.08
CA VAL A 36 -16.52 -14.71 13.18
C VAL A 36 -15.70 -14.93 11.90
N VAL A 37 -15.77 -16.11 11.28
CA VAL A 37 -15.10 -16.39 10.00
C VAL A 37 -15.68 -15.52 8.89
N ARG A 38 -17.00 -15.40 8.76
CA ARG A 38 -17.61 -14.51 7.74
C ARG A 38 -17.29 -13.04 7.99
N LEU A 39 -17.33 -12.60 9.24
CA LEU A 39 -16.98 -11.21 9.60
C LEU A 39 -15.51 -10.91 9.27
N ASN A 40 -14.60 -11.84 9.59
CA ASN A 40 -13.18 -11.72 9.27
C ASN A 40 -12.92 -11.75 7.77
N GLN A 41 -13.65 -12.56 7.00
CA GLN A 41 -13.55 -12.56 5.53
C GLN A 41 -13.89 -11.19 4.95
N HIS A 42 -15.03 -10.61 5.36
CA HIS A 42 -15.40 -9.26 4.91
C HIS A 42 -14.36 -8.20 5.29
N VAL A 43 -13.84 -8.23 6.51
CA VAL A 43 -12.79 -7.28 6.94
C VAL A 43 -11.51 -7.46 6.14
N GLN A 44 -11.12 -8.71 5.84
CA GLN A 44 -9.95 -9.00 5.00
C GLN A 44 -10.13 -8.52 3.56
N ASP A 45 -11.31 -8.75 2.97
CA ASP A 45 -11.61 -8.30 1.61
C ASP A 45 -11.60 -6.77 1.51
N HIS A 46 -12.21 -6.09 2.49
CA HIS A 46 -12.16 -4.63 2.58
C HIS A 46 -10.73 -4.10 2.72
N ALA A 47 -9.92 -4.71 3.60
CA ALA A 47 -8.53 -4.32 3.77
C ALA A 47 -7.71 -4.55 2.49
N ARG A 48 -7.98 -5.63 1.76
CA ARG A 48 -7.34 -5.92 0.48
C ARG A 48 -7.69 -4.89 -0.58
N ILE A 49 -8.97 -4.54 -0.75
CA ILE A 49 -9.41 -3.52 -1.72
C ILE A 49 -8.79 -2.16 -1.40
N LEU A 50 -8.75 -1.76 -0.13
CA LEU A 50 -8.12 -0.50 0.28
C LEU A 50 -6.61 -0.49 -0.01
N LYS A 51 -5.94 -1.63 0.18
CA LYS A 51 -4.52 -1.77 -0.16
C LYS A 51 -4.30 -1.66 -1.67
N GLU A 52 -5.10 -2.35 -2.48
CA GLU A 52 -5.02 -2.31 -3.94
C GLU A 52 -5.29 -0.89 -4.47
N LYS A 53 -6.27 -0.19 -3.90
CA LYS A 53 -6.55 1.23 -4.17
C LYS A 53 -5.36 2.12 -3.83
N ARG A 54 -4.76 1.94 -2.65
CA ARG A 54 -3.56 2.70 -2.23
C ARG A 54 -2.39 2.46 -3.18
N ASP A 55 -2.13 1.21 -3.57
CA ASP A 55 -1.04 0.85 -4.45
C ASP A 55 -1.24 1.44 -5.86
N ALA A 56 -2.49 1.47 -6.36
CA ALA A 56 -2.84 2.14 -7.60
C ALA A 56 -2.58 3.66 -7.54
N TYR A 57 -2.96 4.32 -6.44
CA TYR A 57 -2.77 5.76 -6.24
C TYR A 57 -1.28 6.13 -6.15
N LEU A 58 -0.49 5.33 -5.44
CA LEU A 58 0.95 5.52 -5.38
C LEU A 58 1.61 5.35 -6.74
N ALA A 59 1.26 4.31 -7.50
CA ALA A 59 1.80 4.09 -8.84
C ALA A 59 1.50 5.27 -9.79
N ALA A 60 0.28 5.84 -9.69
CA ALA A 60 -0.09 7.02 -10.46
C ALA A 60 0.71 8.26 -10.09
N LEU A 61 0.93 8.50 -8.79
CA LEU A 61 1.72 9.63 -8.32
C LEU A 61 3.20 9.52 -8.68
N GLU A 62 3.79 8.33 -8.55
CA GLU A 62 5.17 8.06 -8.95
C GLU A 62 5.37 8.30 -10.46
N ASN A 63 4.42 7.82 -11.29
CA ASN A 63 4.45 8.07 -12.73
C ASN A 63 4.28 9.57 -13.07
N GLY A 64 3.40 10.28 -12.37
CA GLY A 64 3.21 11.72 -12.54
C GLY A 64 4.42 12.56 -12.14
N GLU A 65 5.08 12.22 -11.02
CA GLU A 65 6.32 12.85 -10.56
C GLU A 65 7.45 12.67 -11.57
N LEU A 66 7.61 11.45 -12.10
CA LEU A 66 8.63 11.15 -13.09
C LEU A 66 8.46 11.98 -14.38
N GLU A 67 7.23 12.05 -14.89
CA GLU A 67 6.91 12.81 -16.10
C GLU A 67 7.08 14.32 -15.88
N SER A 68 6.68 14.84 -14.71
CA SER A 68 6.89 16.23 -14.32
C SER A 68 8.39 16.58 -14.25
N HIS A 69 9.21 15.75 -13.59
CA HIS A 69 10.66 15.94 -13.53
C HIS A 69 11.29 15.94 -14.93
N ARG A 70 10.92 14.99 -15.78
CA ARG A 70 11.42 14.90 -17.16
C ARG A 70 11.09 16.15 -17.95
N ARG A 71 9.84 16.63 -17.90
CA ARG A 71 9.42 17.87 -18.60
C ARG A 71 10.15 19.10 -18.07
N ARG A 72 10.28 19.21 -16.75
CA ARG A 72 11.02 20.30 -16.10
C ARG A 72 12.50 20.33 -16.49
N TYR A 73 13.15 19.17 -16.64
CA TYR A 73 14.52 19.10 -17.11
C TYR A 73 14.65 19.44 -18.60
N ALA A 74 13.70 19.00 -19.43
CA ALA A 74 13.63 19.36 -20.84
C ALA A 74 13.47 20.87 -21.06
N GLN A 75 12.55 21.53 -20.34
CA GLN A 75 12.36 22.98 -20.41
C GLN A 75 13.60 23.76 -19.98
N LYS A 76 14.34 23.27 -18.99
CA LYS A 76 15.54 23.91 -18.47
C LYS A 76 16.81 23.57 -19.27
N GLY A 77 16.68 22.81 -20.37
CA GLY A 77 17.83 22.38 -21.18
C GLY A 77 18.85 21.53 -20.42
N ARG A 78 18.43 20.83 -19.34
CA ARG A 78 19.32 20.02 -18.49
C ARG A 78 19.48 18.61 -19.04
N GLN A 79 20.19 18.49 -20.15
CA GLN A 79 20.37 17.23 -20.86
C GLN A 79 21.04 16.16 -19.97
N ASP A 80 22.02 16.54 -19.17
CA ASP A 80 22.70 15.69 -18.17
C ASP A 80 21.71 14.97 -17.24
N LYS A 81 20.68 15.68 -16.77
CA LYS A 81 19.66 15.13 -15.89
C LYS A 81 18.64 14.27 -16.62
N LEU A 82 18.35 14.59 -17.88
CA LEU A 82 17.49 13.76 -18.72
C LEU A 82 18.14 12.42 -19.01
N ASP A 83 19.42 12.43 -19.38
CA ASP A 83 20.18 11.23 -19.69
C ASP A 83 20.26 10.32 -18.44
N LYS A 84 20.55 10.90 -17.28
CA LYS A 84 20.53 10.16 -15.99
C LYS A 84 19.16 9.60 -15.65
N LEU A 85 18.09 10.34 -15.94
CA LEU A 85 16.71 9.89 -15.71
C LEU A 85 16.31 8.77 -16.69
N GLU A 86 16.82 8.81 -17.92
CA GLU A 86 16.63 7.76 -18.92
C GLU A 86 17.42 6.48 -18.62
N GLU A 87 18.62 6.61 -18.04
CA GLU A 87 19.39 5.49 -17.50
C GLU A 87 18.68 4.84 -16.31
N THR A 88 18.17 5.66 -15.38
CA THR A 88 17.49 5.15 -14.17
C THR A 88 16.13 4.54 -14.48
N PHE A 89 15.37 5.16 -15.40
CA PHE A 89 14.05 4.71 -15.81
C PHE A 89 13.98 4.63 -17.33
N PRO A 90 14.42 3.51 -17.92
CA PRO A 90 14.39 3.31 -19.37
C PRO A 90 12.98 3.43 -19.94
N LYS A 91 12.86 3.79 -21.23
CA LYS A 91 11.55 3.98 -21.90
C LYS A 91 10.57 2.83 -21.66
N GLY A 92 11.04 1.58 -21.73
CA GLY A 92 10.20 0.40 -21.49
C GLY A 92 9.63 0.34 -20.07
N GLU A 93 10.43 0.68 -19.07
CA GLU A 93 9.99 0.73 -17.67
C GLU A 93 8.97 1.86 -17.46
N ARG A 94 9.22 3.05 -18.03
CA ARG A 94 8.26 4.18 -17.97
C ARG A 94 6.90 3.80 -18.56
N VAL A 95 6.88 3.12 -19.70
CA VAL A 95 5.64 2.62 -20.32
C VAL A 95 4.95 1.59 -19.43
N ARG A 96 5.71 0.68 -18.81
CA ARG A 96 5.14 -0.31 -17.88
C ARG A 96 4.53 0.37 -16.65
N MET A 97 5.21 1.35 -16.07
CA MET A 97 4.71 2.14 -14.94
C MET A 97 3.42 2.87 -15.30
N SER A 98 3.38 3.52 -16.46
CA SER A 98 2.18 4.24 -16.91
C SER A 98 0.99 3.32 -17.16
N ILE A 99 1.21 2.14 -17.76
CA ILE A 99 0.17 1.11 -17.94
C ILE A 99 -0.35 0.62 -16.58
N LYS A 100 0.56 0.30 -15.64
CA LYS A 100 0.17 -0.19 -14.31
C LYS A 100 -0.62 0.87 -13.53
N ALA A 101 -0.15 2.12 -13.55
CA ALA A 101 -0.84 3.24 -12.93
C ALA A 101 -2.24 3.42 -13.51
N ARG A 102 -2.35 3.43 -14.84
CA ARG A 102 -3.64 3.59 -15.54
C ARG A 102 -4.60 2.45 -15.22
N ALA A 103 -4.18 1.20 -15.37
CA ALA A 103 -5.03 0.05 -15.08
C ALA A 103 -5.48 0.04 -13.61
N GLY A 104 -4.60 0.42 -12.67
CA GLY A 104 -4.95 0.55 -11.26
C GLY A 104 -6.00 1.63 -11.00
N LEU A 105 -5.88 2.79 -11.64
CA LEU A 105 -6.85 3.88 -11.52
C LEU A 105 -8.19 3.56 -12.20
N GLU A 106 -8.16 2.85 -13.33
CA GLU A 106 -9.37 2.35 -13.99
C GLU A 106 -10.09 1.32 -13.11
N ALA A 107 -9.36 0.44 -12.42
CA ALA A 107 -9.97 -0.55 -11.53
C ALA A 107 -10.45 0.01 -10.18
N PHE A 108 -9.67 0.90 -9.56
CA PHE A 108 -9.86 1.29 -8.15
C PHE A 108 -10.01 2.80 -7.91
N GLY A 109 -9.81 3.62 -8.94
CA GLY A 109 -9.92 5.07 -8.83
C GLY A 109 -11.36 5.54 -8.67
N SER A 110 -11.54 6.57 -7.86
CA SER A 110 -12.78 7.35 -7.82
C SER A 110 -13.00 8.10 -9.13
N GLU A 111 -14.24 8.48 -9.40
CA GLU A 111 -14.59 9.28 -10.57
C GLU A 111 -13.86 10.63 -10.57
N GLU A 112 -13.68 11.23 -9.40
CA GLU A 112 -12.95 12.49 -9.23
C GLU A 112 -11.47 12.34 -9.63
N VAL A 113 -10.81 11.27 -9.18
CA VAL A 113 -9.41 11.00 -9.54
C VAL A 113 -9.30 10.69 -11.03
N ARG A 114 -10.21 9.91 -11.61
CA ARG A 114 -10.22 9.64 -13.06
C ARG A 114 -10.41 10.92 -13.87
N GLY A 115 -11.31 11.80 -13.45
CA GLY A 115 -11.53 13.10 -14.09
C GLY A 115 -10.32 14.05 -13.97
N LEU A 116 -9.55 13.98 -12.89
CA LEU A 116 -8.28 14.69 -12.77
C LEU A 116 -7.20 14.12 -13.72
N VAL A 117 -7.13 12.80 -13.84
CA VAL A 117 -6.16 12.13 -14.73
C VAL A 117 -6.44 12.42 -16.21
N GLU A 118 -7.71 12.46 -16.62
CA GLU A 118 -8.04 12.83 -18.00
C GLU A 118 -7.67 14.29 -18.29
N ARG A 119 -8.00 15.22 -17.38
CA ARG A 119 -7.56 16.63 -17.51
C ARG A 119 -6.04 16.76 -17.55
N TRP A 120 -5.33 15.97 -16.74
CA TRP A 120 -3.86 15.94 -16.75
C TRP A 120 -3.33 15.50 -18.12
N ARG A 121 -4.00 14.55 -18.78
CA ARG A 121 -3.67 14.10 -20.14
C ARG A 121 -3.90 15.21 -21.16
N GLU A 122 -5.05 15.87 -21.09
CA GLU A 122 -5.43 16.98 -21.97
C GLU A 122 -4.44 18.16 -21.86
N ALA A 123 -4.17 18.63 -20.63
CA ALA A 123 -3.17 19.66 -20.35
C ALA A 123 -1.77 19.24 -20.84
N GLY A 124 -1.46 17.94 -20.72
CA GLY A 124 -0.22 17.36 -21.21
C GLY A 124 -0.08 17.43 -22.72
N SER A 125 -1.17 17.21 -23.46
CA SER A 125 -1.22 17.35 -24.92
C SER A 125 -1.19 18.82 -25.36
N ALA A 126 -1.79 19.72 -24.58
CA ALA A 126 -1.74 21.17 -24.82
C ALA A 126 -0.39 21.81 -24.47
N GLY A 127 0.43 21.14 -23.66
CA GLY A 127 1.68 21.70 -23.15
C GLY A 127 1.49 22.74 -22.04
N ASP A 128 0.31 22.80 -21.40
CA ASP A 128 0.06 23.73 -20.31
C ASP A 128 0.71 23.25 -19.00
N HIS A 129 1.92 23.73 -18.76
CA HIS A 129 2.72 23.30 -17.63
C HIS A 129 2.21 23.80 -16.27
N ALA A 130 1.58 24.97 -16.23
CA ALA A 130 1.03 25.50 -15.00
C ALA A 130 -0.20 24.68 -14.58
N GLU A 131 -1.06 24.35 -15.55
CA GLU A 131 -2.22 23.51 -15.32
C GLU A 131 -1.83 22.09 -14.88
N LEU A 132 -0.77 21.51 -15.47
CA LEU A 132 -0.28 20.20 -15.06
C LEU A 132 0.19 20.15 -13.60
N GLU A 133 0.86 21.19 -13.11
CA GLU A 133 1.29 21.26 -11.71
C GLU A 133 0.08 21.44 -10.76
N ASP A 134 -0.91 22.25 -11.13
CA ASP A 134 -2.15 22.40 -10.37
C ASP A 134 -2.95 21.09 -10.30
N ILE A 135 -3.14 20.41 -11.43
CA ILE A 135 -3.84 19.13 -11.48
C ILE A 135 -3.12 18.08 -10.63
N TYR A 136 -1.79 18.04 -10.68
CA TYR A 136 -1.00 17.12 -9.86
C TYR A 136 -1.17 17.39 -8.35
N ALA A 137 -1.18 18.67 -7.95
CA ALA A 137 -1.44 19.05 -6.57
C ALA A 137 -2.85 18.61 -6.11
N ARG A 138 -3.88 18.88 -6.90
CA ARG A 138 -5.26 18.45 -6.62
C ARG A 138 -5.39 16.93 -6.55
N LEU A 139 -4.72 16.20 -7.44
CA LEU A 139 -4.73 14.74 -7.44
C LEU A 139 -4.10 14.18 -6.16
N ARG A 140 -3.00 14.78 -5.68
CA ARG A 140 -2.40 14.42 -4.39
C ARG A 140 -3.32 14.72 -3.21
N GLU A 141 -4.01 15.85 -3.22
CA GLU A 141 -4.98 16.20 -2.17
C GLU A 141 -6.18 15.25 -2.15
N GLN A 142 -6.76 14.95 -3.32
CA GLN A 142 -7.87 14.02 -3.45
C GLN A 142 -7.48 12.61 -2.97
N MET A 143 -6.31 12.11 -3.37
CA MET A 143 -5.81 10.81 -2.93
C MET A 143 -5.57 10.77 -1.41
N ARG A 144 -5.09 11.87 -0.81
CA ARG A 144 -4.96 11.98 0.65
C ARG A 144 -6.32 11.99 1.33
N ALA A 145 -7.30 12.71 0.80
CA ALA A 145 -8.66 12.73 1.35
C ALA A 145 -9.29 11.33 1.33
N GLU A 146 -9.08 10.56 0.26
CA GLU A 146 -9.65 9.22 0.12
C GLU A 146 -8.93 8.12 0.92
N LEU A 147 -7.63 8.28 1.18
CA LEU A 147 -6.82 7.30 1.93
C LEU A 147 -6.66 7.67 3.42
N GLY A 148 -7.11 8.86 3.82
CA GLY A 148 -6.96 9.40 5.17
C GLY A 148 -5.52 9.79 5.53
N GLU A 149 -5.27 10.13 6.79
CA GLU A 149 -3.96 10.57 7.30
C GLU A 149 -2.82 9.56 7.12
N SER A 150 -3.13 8.30 6.82
CA SER A 150 -2.14 7.23 6.61
C SER A 150 -1.35 7.34 5.29
N PHE A 151 -1.62 8.35 4.47
CA PHE A 151 -0.98 8.57 3.19
C PHE A 151 0.33 9.39 3.27
N ASP A 152 1.45 8.70 3.43
CA ASP A 152 2.78 9.24 3.13
C ASP A 152 3.05 9.12 1.62
N GLY A 153 2.94 10.24 0.89
CA GLY A 153 3.22 10.28 -0.56
C GLY A 153 4.66 9.88 -0.92
N PRO A 154 4.96 9.69 -2.22
CA PRO A 154 6.29 9.25 -2.69
C PRO A 154 7.43 10.20 -2.27
N SER A 155 7.19 11.51 -2.25
CA SER A 155 8.14 12.52 -1.75
C SER A 155 8.63 12.29 -0.31
N SER A 156 7.84 11.60 0.53
CA SER A 156 8.21 11.25 1.92
C SER A 156 9.16 10.05 1.96
N ARG A 157 9.04 9.09 1.02
CA ARG A 157 9.90 7.91 0.97
C ARG A 157 11.32 8.27 0.62
N THR A 158 11.54 9.12 -0.38
CA THR A 158 12.89 9.54 -0.78
C THR A 158 13.59 10.29 0.36
N ARG A 159 12.87 11.13 1.11
CA ARG A 159 13.42 11.87 2.26
C ARG A 159 13.75 10.94 3.44
N ARG A 160 12.94 9.91 3.69
CA ARG A 160 13.21 8.90 4.72
C ARG A 160 14.38 8.00 4.34
N GLN A 161 14.53 7.64 3.06
CA GLN A 161 15.66 6.85 2.57
C GLN A 161 17.00 7.60 2.65
N THR A 162 16.99 8.93 2.50
CA THR A 162 18.18 9.76 2.74
C THR A 162 18.44 10.06 4.22
N ALA A 163 17.42 10.02 5.07
CA ALA A 163 17.56 10.27 6.52
C ALA A 163 17.94 9.01 7.30
N ASP A 164 17.51 7.82 6.84
CA ASP A 164 17.88 6.52 7.39
C ASP A 164 19.15 5.98 6.73
N GLY A 165 20.09 6.88 6.49
CA GLY A 165 21.46 6.58 6.11
C GLY A 165 22.11 5.77 7.21
N ARG A 166 21.87 4.46 7.20
CA ARG A 166 22.75 3.46 7.80
C ARG A 166 24.15 3.74 7.30
N THR A 167 24.92 4.37 8.18
CA THR A 167 26.36 4.17 8.34
C THR A 167 26.67 2.68 8.18
N GLY A 168 27.05 2.27 6.97
CA GLY A 168 27.93 1.13 6.77
C GLY A 168 29.31 1.48 7.33
N PRO A 169 30.04 0.52 7.91
CA PRO A 169 31.24 0.81 8.68
C PRO A 169 32.33 1.40 7.78
N LEU A 170 32.97 2.47 8.28
CA LEU A 170 34.32 2.85 7.89
C LEU A 170 35.23 1.62 8.02
N VAL A 171 35.62 1.05 6.89
CA VAL A 171 36.84 0.22 6.84
C VAL A 171 38.00 1.20 6.86
N ALA A 172 38.42 1.55 8.08
CA ALA A 172 39.72 2.13 8.34
C ALA A 172 40.75 1.01 8.48
N GLY A 173 41.85 1.11 7.73
CA GLY A 173 43.03 0.26 7.86
C GLY A 173 43.54 -0.21 6.50
N ALA A 174 44.80 -0.09 6.13
CA ALA A 174 45.94 0.63 6.67
C ALA A 174 46.98 0.64 5.54
N ASN A 175 47.84 1.67 5.55
CA ASN A 175 49.04 1.77 4.74
C ASN A 175 49.89 0.49 4.77
N SER A 176 50.49 0.15 3.63
CA SER A 176 51.92 -0.16 3.60
C SER A 176 52.49 0.11 2.21
N ASP A 177 53.17 1.25 2.17
CA ASP A 177 54.16 1.72 1.23
C ASP A 177 55.39 0.81 1.24
N THR A 178 55.85 0.31 0.10
CA THR A 178 57.24 -0.14 -0.11
C THR A 178 57.59 -0.13 -1.61
N ALA A 179 58.05 1.04 -2.06
CA ALA A 179 59.32 1.31 -2.74
C ALA A 179 60.04 0.22 -3.60
N LYS A 180 60.61 0.76 -4.70
CA LYS A 180 61.85 0.40 -5.45
C LYS A 180 61.72 -0.43 -6.74
N HIS A 181 61.85 0.30 -7.86
CA HIS A 181 62.83 0.17 -8.97
C HIS A 181 63.86 -0.96 -8.87
N PRO A 182 64.36 -1.53 -10.00
CA PRO A 182 64.79 -0.83 -11.22
C PRO A 182 63.85 -0.98 -12.42
#